data_AF-A0A926M8P7-F1
#
_entry.id   AF-A0A926M8P7-F1
#
_cell.length_a   1.000
_cell.length_b   1.000
_cell.length_c   1.000
_cell.angle_alpha   90.00
_cell.angle_beta   90.00
_cell.angle_gamma   90.00
#
_symmetry.space_group_name_H-M   'P 1'
#
loop_
_entity.id
_entity.type
_entity.pdbx_description
1 polymer ?
#
loop_
_entity_poly.entity_id
_entity_poly.type
_entity_poly.pdbx_seq_one_letter_code
_entity_poly.pdbx_strand_id
1 'polypeptide(L)'
;MINVFLNRIFRAIKIDIELFEEVEKDKKATFQAGAVVVLSSLAAGVGSIHLGASNFLVAPALSLLSWYVWAYVIYFVGVKLFRDPKTKSNHGELLRTIGFSSAPGLIRVFGVTPELMTVTFIGSAFWMLACMVVAVKAALDYESLWKAFGVVVVSWLFQAFFLFLVIVLFKGI
;
A
#
# COMPACT_ATOMS: atom_id res chain seq x y z
N MET A 1 3.67 -18.42 -14.78
CA MET A 1 3.64 -17.01 -14.28
C MET A 1 2.37 -16.68 -13.50
N ILE A 2 1.16 -16.93 -14.05
CA ILE A 2 -0.12 -16.66 -13.35
C ILE A 2 -0.22 -17.36 -11.98
N ASN A 3 0.18 -18.63 -11.88
CA ASN A 3 0.15 -19.37 -10.61
C ASN A 3 1.06 -18.76 -9.53
N VAL A 4 2.20 -18.17 -9.91
CA VAL A 4 3.10 -17.49 -8.96
C VAL A 4 2.50 -16.18 -8.49
N PHE A 5 1.98 -15.37 -9.43
CA PHE A 5 1.38 -14.08 -9.10
C PHE A 5 0.15 -14.23 -8.18
N LEU A 6 -0.76 -15.14 -8.50
CA LEU A 6 -1.94 -15.41 -7.67
C LEU A 6 -1.56 -15.99 -6.31
N ASN A 7 -0.55 -16.88 -6.24
CA ASN A 7 -0.03 -17.37 -4.97
C ASN A 7 0.52 -16.23 -4.10
N ARG A 8 1.28 -15.31 -4.70
CA ARG A 8 1.80 -14.12 -4.00
C ARG A 8 0.67 -13.22 -3.50
N ILE A 9 -0.37 -12.97 -4.30
CA ILE A 9 -1.55 -12.22 -3.83
C ILE A 9 -2.19 -12.92 -2.62
N PHE A 10 -2.41 -14.23 -2.70
CA PHE A 10 -3.05 -14.98 -1.63
C PHE A 10 -2.22 -14.97 -0.34
N ARG A 11 -0.90 -15.14 -0.44
CA ARG A 11 0.03 -15.03 0.68
C ARG A 11 0.06 -13.61 1.27
N ALA A 12 -0.05 -12.58 0.44
CA ALA A 12 -0.09 -11.18 0.90
C ALA A 12 -1.36 -10.90 1.71
N ILE A 13 -2.50 -11.40 1.23
CA ILE A 13 -3.79 -11.35 1.94
C ILE A 13 -3.69 -12.04 3.30
N LYS A 14 -2.96 -13.17 3.38
CA LYS A 14 -2.69 -13.88 4.64
C LYS A 14 -1.65 -13.22 5.55
N ILE A 15 -1.06 -12.09 5.14
CA ILE A 15 -0.01 -11.39 5.90
C ILE A 15 1.22 -12.28 6.11
N ASP A 16 1.57 -13.07 5.09
CA ASP A 16 2.76 -13.93 5.13
C ASP A 16 4.05 -13.09 5.03
N ILE A 17 4.85 -13.06 6.10
CA ILE A 17 6.11 -12.31 6.15
C ILE A 17 7.12 -12.82 5.12
N GLU A 18 7.18 -14.14 4.87
CA GLU A 18 8.13 -14.74 3.94
C GLU A 18 7.85 -14.29 2.51
N LEU A 19 6.59 -14.01 2.17
CA LEU A 19 6.25 -13.42 0.89
C LEU A 19 6.87 -12.02 0.76
N PHE A 20 6.75 -11.19 1.79
CA PHE A 20 7.25 -9.82 1.71
C PHE A 20 8.77 -9.82 1.55
N GLU A 21 9.50 -10.69 2.26
CA GLU A 21 10.94 -10.90 2.06
C GLU A 21 11.28 -11.47 0.66
N GLU A 22 10.41 -12.33 0.10
CA GLU A 22 10.58 -12.88 -1.25
C GLU A 22 10.45 -11.78 -2.32
N VAL A 23 9.38 -10.98 -2.27
CA VAL A 23 9.12 -9.93 -3.28
C VAL A 23 10.04 -8.73 -3.11
N GLU A 24 10.54 -8.49 -1.91
CA GLU A 24 11.59 -7.51 -1.64
C GLU A 24 12.82 -7.78 -2.51
N LYS A 25 13.28 -9.04 -2.52
CA LYS A 25 14.49 -9.50 -3.25
C LYS A 25 14.25 -9.68 -4.75
N ASP A 26 13.01 -9.98 -5.17
CA ASP A 26 12.66 -10.18 -6.58
C ASP A 26 12.35 -8.86 -7.30
N LYS A 27 13.34 -8.29 -8.01
CA LYS A 27 13.16 -7.06 -8.80
C LYS A 27 12.03 -7.15 -9.84
N LYS A 28 11.73 -8.35 -10.38
CA LYS A 28 10.65 -8.55 -11.35
C LYS A 28 9.27 -8.43 -10.70
N ALA A 29 9.18 -8.58 -9.38
CA ALA A 29 7.94 -8.41 -8.62
C ALA A 29 7.44 -6.96 -8.60
N THR A 30 8.23 -5.96 -9.05
CA THR A 30 7.78 -4.55 -9.16
C THR A 30 6.57 -4.40 -10.07
N PHE A 31 6.57 -5.09 -11.22
CA PHE A 31 5.41 -5.07 -12.13
C PHE A 31 4.20 -5.78 -11.52
N GLN A 32 4.44 -6.86 -10.77
CA GLN A 32 3.37 -7.57 -10.05
C GLN A 32 2.76 -6.70 -8.95
N ALA A 33 3.60 -6.01 -8.17
CA ALA A 33 3.18 -5.08 -7.14
C ALA A 33 2.32 -3.94 -7.72
N GLY A 34 2.75 -3.36 -8.85
CA GLY A 34 1.95 -2.38 -9.57
C GLY A 34 0.61 -2.94 -10.06
N ALA A 35 0.58 -4.18 -10.54
CA ALA A 35 -0.67 -4.86 -10.90
C ALA A 35 -1.60 -5.04 -9.69
N VAL A 36 -1.08 -5.41 -8.51
CA VAL A 36 -1.89 -5.50 -7.28
C VAL A 36 -2.50 -4.15 -6.91
N VAL A 37 -1.74 -3.05 -7.01
CA VAL A 37 -2.23 -1.69 -6.74
C VAL A 37 -3.35 -1.31 -7.71
N VAL A 38 -3.14 -1.55 -9.01
CA VAL A 38 -4.17 -1.29 -10.04
C VAL A 38 -5.44 -2.09 -9.75
N LEU A 39 -5.32 -3.41 -9.55
CA LEU A 39 -6.46 -4.28 -9.27
C LEU A 39 -7.20 -3.86 -7.99
N SER A 40 -6.48 -3.49 -6.94
CA SER A 40 -7.06 -3.00 -5.67
C SER A 40 -7.81 -1.68 -5.87
N SER A 41 -7.27 -0.76 -6.69
CA SER A 41 -7.93 0.51 -7.01
C SER A 41 -9.16 0.32 -7.91
N LEU A 42 -9.12 -0.61 -8.87
CA LEU A 42 -10.26 -0.97 -9.69
C LEU A 42 -11.37 -1.64 -8.87
N ALA A 43 -11.01 -2.53 -7.93
CA ALA A 43 -11.95 -3.13 -7.01
C ALA A 43 -12.69 -2.07 -6.16
N ALA A 44 -11.97 -1.04 -5.70
CA ALA A 44 -12.59 0.10 -5.03
C ALA A 44 -13.50 0.92 -5.96
N GLY A 45 -13.11 1.13 -7.22
CA GLY A 45 -13.95 1.78 -8.22
C GLY A 45 -15.26 1.03 -8.47
N VAL A 46 -15.19 -0.29 -8.67
CA VAL A 46 -16.37 -1.16 -8.85
C VAL A 46 -17.27 -1.12 -7.62
N GLY A 47 -16.71 -1.25 -6.42
CA GLY A 47 -17.45 -1.18 -5.16
C GLY A 47 -18.02 0.19 -4.82
N SER A 48 -17.80 1.22 -5.64
CA SER A 48 -18.32 2.58 -5.44
C SER A 48 -19.09 3.12 -6.65
N ILE A 49 -19.42 2.28 -7.64
CA ILE A 49 -20.16 2.68 -8.86
C ILE A 49 -21.48 3.38 -8.51
N HIS A 50 -22.20 2.88 -7.50
CA HIS A 50 -23.48 3.45 -7.06
C HIS A 50 -23.34 4.85 -6.44
N LEU A 51 -22.12 5.31 -6.12
CA LEU A 51 -21.82 6.66 -5.66
C LEU A 51 -21.39 7.61 -6.80
N GLY A 52 -21.53 7.18 -8.06
CA GLY A 52 -21.16 7.96 -9.23
C GLY A 52 -19.69 7.82 -9.64
N ALA A 53 -18.97 6.81 -9.13
CA ALA A 53 -17.61 6.50 -9.59
C ALA A 53 -17.65 6.02 -11.05
N SER A 54 -17.27 6.91 -11.99
CA SER A 54 -17.32 6.64 -13.43
C SER A 54 -15.93 6.58 -14.10
N ASN A 55 -14.88 7.02 -13.40
CA ASN A 55 -13.58 7.25 -14.03
C ASN A 55 -12.57 6.11 -13.79
N PHE A 56 -12.79 4.99 -14.47
CA PHE A 56 -12.02 3.74 -14.33
C PHE A 56 -10.58 3.79 -14.85
N LEU A 57 -10.19 4.86 -15.56
CA LEU A 57 -8.81 5.05 -16.06
C LEU A 57 -7.98 5.99 -15.19
N VAL A 58 -8.59 7.07 -14.70
CA VAL A 58 -7.88 8.06 -13.88
C VAL A 58 -7.59 7.49 -12.48
N ALA A 59 -8.50 6.71 -11.90
CA ALA A 59 -8.30 6.15 -10.56
C ALA A 59 -7.07 5.21 -10.48
N PRO A 60 -6.86 4.25 -11.40
CA PRO A 60 -5.62 3.45 -11.42
C PRO A 60 -4.34 4.25 -11.69
N ALA A 61 -4.40 5.27 -12.55
CA ALA A 61 -3.22 6.11 -12.81
C ALA A 61 -2.81 6.89 -11.56
N LEU A 62 -3.78 7.50 -10.87
CA LEU A 62 -3.55 8.21 -9.61
C LEU A 62 -3.12 7.25 -8.49
N SER A 63 -3.63 6.01 -8.46
CA SER A 63 -3.24 5.03 -7.44
C SER A 63 -1.79 4.59 -7.60
N LEU A 64 -1.30 4.39 -8.83
CA LEU A 64 0.10 4.10 -9.11
C LEU A 64 1.03 5.25 -8.72
N LEU A 65 0.66 6.50 -9.07
CA LEU A 65 1.43 7.68 -8.67
C LEU A 65 1.47 7.81 -7.14
N SER A 66 0.31 7.68 -6.49
CA SER A 66 0.20 7.77 -5.03
C SER A 66 1.00 6.68 -4.33
N TRP A 67 0.97 5.45 -4.84
CA TRP A 67 1.75 4.33 -4.34
C TRP A 67 3.26 4.58 -4.44
N TYR A 68 3.73 5.11 -5.58
CA TYR A 68 5.13 5.44 -5.76
C TYR A 68 5.59 6.52 -4.78
N VAL A 69 4.83 7.61 -4.65
CA VAL A 69 5.10 8.68 -3.66
C VAL A 69 5.08 8.12 -2.25
N TRP A 70 4.10 7.27 -1.92
CA TRP A 70 3.95 6.66 -0.61
C TRP A 70 5.15 5.80 -0.22
N ALA A 71 5.62 4.95 -1.14
CA ALA A 71 6.82 4.16 -0.93
C ALA A 71 8.07 5.02 -0.71
N TYR A 72 8.13 6.21 -1.32
CA TYR A 72 9.23 7.16 -1.11
C TYR A 72 9.16 7.82 0.26
N VAL A 73 7.96 8.23 0.71
CA VAL A 73 7.75 8.78 2.06
C VAL A 73 8.15 7.77 3.12
N ILE A 74 7.68 6.52 3.02
CA ILE A 74 8.05 5.46 3.96
C ILE A 74 9.55 5.20 3.92
N TYR A 75 10.17 5.16 2.74
CA TYR A 75 11.61 5.01 2.63
C TYR A 75 12.35 6.12 3.38
N PHE A 76 11.95 7.37 3.17
CA PHE A 76 12.56 8.51 3.85
C PHE A 76 12.40 8.42 5.37
N VAL A 77 11.19 8.16 5.86
CA VAL A 77 10.90 8.06 7.30
C VAL A 77 11.65 6.88 7.92
N GLY A 78 11.57 5.69 7.31
CA GLY A 78 12.18 4.47 7.81
C GLY A 78 13.71 4.50 7.80
N VAL A 79 14.32 5.01 6.72
CA VAL A 79 15.78 4.98 6.55
C VAL A 79 16.47 6.20 7.17
N LYS A 80 15.79 7.37 7.28
CA LYS A 80 16.40 8.57 7.87
C LYS A 80 15.99 8.83 9.31
N LEU A 81 14.71 8.69 9.65
CA LEU A 81 14.20 9.02 11.00
C LEU A 81 14.25 7.82 11.95
N PHE A 82 13.95 6.62 11.43
CA PHE A 82 13.89 5.37 12.22
C PHE A 82 15.02 4.40 11.87
N ARG A 83 16.17 4.92 11.42
CA ARG A 83 17.28 4.08 10.95
C ARG A 83 17.75 3.10 12.02
N ASP A 84 17.90 1.85 11.64
CA ASP A 84 18.65 0.85 12.42
C ASP A 84 20.07 0.70 11.84
N PRO A 85 21.10 0.38 12.64
CA PRO A 85 22.41 -0.05 12.11
C PRO A 85 22.31 -1.17 11.08
N LYS A 86 21.30 -2.06 11.20
CA LYS A 86 21.06 -3.17 10.26
C LYS A 86 20.21 -2.78 9.04
N THR A 87 19.50 -1.67 9.05
CA THR A 87 18.60 -1.27 7.95
C THR A 87 19.37 -1.03 6.67
N LYS A 88 19.23 -1.94 5.70
CA LYS A 88 19.83 -1.85 4.37
C LYS A 88 18.76 -1.98 3.30
N SER A 89 17.87 -1.00 3.27
CA SER A 89 16.79 -0.96 2.29
C SER A 89 17.01 0.08 1.20
N ASN A 90 16.45 -0.17 0.03
CA ASN A 90 16.26 0.81 -1.03
C ASN A 90 14.78 1.06 -1.33
N HIS A 91 14.50 2.18 -1.99
CA HIS A 91 13.14 2.56 -2.37
C HIS A 91 12.42 1.47 -3.20
N GLY A 92 13.14 0.72 -4.04
CA GLY A 92 12.53 -0.33 -4.87
C GLY A 92 12.01 -1.53 -4.05
N GLU A 93 12.69 -1.89 -2.98
CA GLU A 93 12.28 -2.96 -2.05
C GLU A 93 10.98 -2.61 -1.34
N LEU A 94 10.91 -1.38 -0.82
CA LEU A 94 9.69 -0.82 -0.25
C LEU A 94 8.57 -0.73 -1.29
N LEU A 95 8.86 -0.24 -2.50
CA LEU A 95 7.87 -0.14 -3.56
C LEU A 95 7.20 -1.51 -3.80
N ARG A 96 7.98 -2.58 -3.98
CA ARG A 96 7.49 -3.94 -4.21
C ARG A 96 6.61 -4.45 -3.06
N THR A 97 7.11 -4.40 -1.84
CA THR A 97 6.40 -4.94 -0.65
C THR A 97 5.12 -4.16 -0.35
N ILE A 98 5.16 -2.83 -0.43
CA ILE A 98 4.00 -1.94 -0.26
C ILE A 98 2.94 -2.19 -1.34
N GLY A 99 3.34 -2.48 -2.58
CA GLY A 99 2.34 -2.79 -3.61
C GLY A 99 1.59 -4.08 -3.31
N PHE A 100 2.29 -5.12 -2.81
CA PHE A 100 1.63 -6.34 -2.34
C PHE A 100 0.77 -6.16 -1.09
N SER A 101 1.11 -5.21 -0.20
CA SER A 101 0.28 -4.92 0.97
C SER A 101 -1.10 -4.35 0.62
N SER A 102 -1.31 -3.94 -0.63
CA SER A 102 -2.61 -3.50 -1.16
C SER A 102 -3.54 -4.65 -1.55
N ALA A 103 -3.08 -5.90 -1.53
CA ALA A 103 -3.84 -7.08 -1.95
C ALA A 103 -5.17 -7.29 -1.21
N PRO A 104 -5.30 -7.06 0.12
CA PRO A 104 -6.59 -7.16 0.79
C PRO A 104 -7.66 -6.22 0.23
N GLY A 105 -7.27 -5.10 -0.39
CA GLY A 105 -8.21 -4.16 -1.00
C GLY A 105 -8.99 -4.73 -2.19
N LEU A 106 -8.58 -5.87 -2.75
CA LEU A 106 -9.33 -6.59 -3.78
C LEU A 106 -10.74 -6.98 -3.32
N ILE A 107 -10.96 -7.19 -2.02
CA ILE A 107 -12.27 -7.54 -1.46
C ILE A 107 -13.33 -6.45 -1.69
N ARG A 108 -12.92 -5.20 -1.94
CA ARG A 108 -13.82 -4.07 -2.20
C ARG A 108 -14.69 -4.27 -3.44
N VAL A 109 -14.32 -5.19 -4.35
CA VAL A 109 -15.15 -5.56 -5.51
C VAL A 109 -16.52 -6.10 -5.10
N PHE A 110 -16.64 -6.67 -3.89
CA PHE A 110 -17.90 -7.17 -3.33
C PHE A 110 -18.76 -6.08 -2.68
N GLY A 111 -18.32 -4.82 -2.68
CA GLY A 111 -19.06 -3.66 -2.16
C GLY A 111 -20.25 -3.24 -3.03
N VAL A 112 -21.08 -4.19 -3.47
CA VAL A 112 -22.17 -3.96 -4.42
C VAL A 112 -23.41 -3.30 -3.80
N THR A 113 -23.56 -3.39 -2.47
CA THR A 113 -24.59 -2.67 -1.70
C THR A 113 -23.92 -1.70 -0.71
N PRO A 114 -24.61 -0.65 -0.23
CA PRO A 114 -24.05 0.29 0.74
C PRO A 114 -23.51 -0.38 2.02
N GLU A 115 -24.18 -1.43 2.50
CA GLU A 115 -23.77 -2.18 3.70
C GLU A 115 -22.49 -2.97 3.43
N LEU A 116 -22.44 -3.71 2.31
CA LEU A 116 -21.24 -4.44 1.90
C LEU A 116 -20.09 -3.51 1.56
N MET A 117 -20.35 -2.36 0.95
CA MET A 117 -19.35 -1.34 0.68
C MET A 117 -18.71 -0.89 1.99
N THR A 118 -19.52 -0.53 2.99
CA THR A 118 -19.03 -0.09 4.30
C THR A 118 -18.14 -1.16 4.94
N VAL A 119 -18.62 -2.41 5.00
CA VAL A 119 -17.87 -3.52 5.61
C VAL A 119 -16.59 -3.82 4.85
N THR A 120 -16.64 -3.92 3.53
CA THR A 120 -15.47 -4.24 2.70
C THR A 120 -14.44 -3.12 2.69
N PHE A 121 -14.84 -1.85 2.66
CA PHE A 121 -13.92 -0.70 2.67
C PHE A 121 -13.24 -0.53 4.03
N ILE A 122 -14.01 -0.56 5.11
CA ILE A 122 -13.46 -0.43 6.47
C ILE A 122 -12.59 -1.66 6.79
N GLY A 123 -13.10 -2.86 6.55
CA GLY A 123 -12.39 -4.11 6.80
C GLY A 123 -11.07 -4.19 6.02
N SER A 124 -11.11 -3.87 4.72
CA SER A 124 -9.89 -3.84 3.91
C SER A 124 -8.93 -2.71 4.30
N ALA A 125 -9.39 -1.57 4.84
CA ALA A 125 -8.50 -0.50 5.29
C ALA A 125 -7.63 -0.97 6.46
N PHE A 126 -8.23 -1.58 7.49
CA PHE A 126 -7.49 -2.15 8.61
C PHE A 126 -6.61 -3.33 8.19
N TRP A 127 -7.11 -4.18 7.29
CA TRP A 127 -6.35 -5.31 6.78
C TRP A 127 -5.13 -4.87 5.96
N MET A 128 -5.30 -3.90 5.05
CA MET A 128 -4.20 -3.32 4.30
C MET A 128 -3.20 -2.63 5.21
N LEU A 129 -3.65 -1.97 6.29
CA LEU A 129 -2.75 -1.38 7.28
C LEU A 129 -1.91 -2.45 7.98
N ALA A 130 -2.51 -3.57 8.39
CA ALA A 130 -1.79 -4.70 8.98
C ALA A 130 -0.75 -5.28 7.99
N CYS A 131 -1.15 -5.53 6.75
CA CYS A 131 -0.23 -5.94 5.68
C CYS A 131 0.90 -4.93 5.46
N MET A 132 0.60 -3.63 5.52
CA MET A 132 1.58 -2.56 5.33
C MET A 132 2.66 -2.61 6.40
N VAL A 133 2.28 -2.79 7.67
CA VAL A 133 3.24 -2.85 8.78
C VAL A 133 4.20 -4.03 8.60
N VAL A 134 3.68 -5.19 8.19
CA VAL A 134 4.50 -6.39 7.94
C VAL A 134 5.38 -6.21 6.69
N ALA A 135 4.85 -5.62 5.62
CA ALA A 135 5.60 -5.28 4.41
C ALA A 135 6.76 -4.32 4.68
N VAL A 136 6.52 -3.27 5.48
CA VAL A 136 7.54 -2.29 5.89
C VAL A 136 8.57 -2.92 6.80
N LYS A 137 8.16 -3.81 7.71
CA LYS A 137 9.10 -4.57 8.55
C LYS A 137 10.06 -5.39 7.70
N ALA A 138 9.54 -6.15 6.73
CA ALA A 138 10.34 -6.96 5.82
C ALA A 138 11.29 -6.06 5.03
N ALA A 139 10.75 -5.08 4.30
CA ALA A 139 11.53 -4.24 3.42
C ALA A 139 12.63 -3.41 4.11
N LEU A 140 12.46 -3.03 5.38
CA LEU A 140 13.43 -2.24 6.14
C LEU A 140 14.37 -3.09 7.03
N ASP A 141 14.26 -4.42 6.96
CA ASP A 141 14.99 -5.37 7.81
C ASP A 141 14.84 -5.08 9.32
N TYR A 142 13.64 -4.65 9.74
CA TYR A 142 13.41 -4.37 11.15
C TYR A 142 13.14 -5.66 11.93
N GLU A 143 13.73 -5.80 13.13
CA GLU A 143 13.40 -6.90 14.02
C GLU A 143 12.00 -6.72 14.65
N SER A 144 11.66 -5.49 15.04
CA SER A 144 10.42 -5.15 15.76
C SER A 144 9.28 -4.69 14.83
N LEU A 145 8.11 -5.33 14.98
CA LEU A 145 6.86 -4.88 14.34
C LEU A 145 6.42 -3.50 14.83
N TRP A 146 6.65 -3.17 16.11
CA TRP A 146 6.29 -1.86 16.68
C TRP A 146 7.05 -0.71 16.03
N LYS A 147 8.31 -0.95 15.67
CA LYS A 147 9.12 0.02 14.94
C LYS A 147 8.57 0.27 13.53
N ALA A 148 8.22 -0.80 12.80
CA ALA A 148 7.57 -0.70 11.50
C ALA A 148 6.22 0.03 11.58
N PHE A 149 5.42 -0.28 12.61
CA PHE A 149 4.17 0.43 12.88
C PHE A 149 4.40 1.93 13.12
N GLY A 150 5.40 2.27 13.94
CA GLY A 150 5.80 3.66 14.16
C GLY A 150 6.18 4.39 12.86
N VAL A 151 6.93 3.73 11.96
CA VAL A 151 7.25 4.28 10.64
C VAL A 151 6.00 4.53 9.81
N VAL A 152 5.06 3.59 9.76
CA VAL A 152 3.80 3.75 9.01
C VAL A 152 2.99 4.93 9.56
N VAL A 153 2.85 5.04 10.88
CA VAL A 153 2.12 6.14 11.55
C VAL A 153 2.78 7.49 11.30
N VAL A 154 4.11 7.59 11.45
CA VAL A 154 4.84 8.86 11.21
C VAL A 154 4.78 9.25 9.73
N SER A 155 4.82 8.28 8.82
CA SER A 155 4.65 8.52 7.38
C SER A 155 3.26 9.09 7.07
N TRP A 156 2.22 8.60 7.75
CA TRP A 156 0.85 9.15 7.63
C TRP A 156 0.78 10.59 8.09
N LEU A 157 1.41 10.93 9.23
CA LEU A 157 1.48 12.30 9.73
C LEU A 157 2.24 13.23 8.78
N PHE A 158 3.35 12.75 8.20
CA PHE A 158 4.11 13.50 7.21
C PHE A 158 3.28 13.79 5.96
N GLN A 159 2.55 12.80 5.45
CA GLN A 159 1.64 12.98 4.32
C GLN A 159 0.48 13.94 4.64
N ALA A 160 -0.15 13.81 5.81
CA ALA A 160 -1.21 14.72 6.24
C ALA A 160 -0.72 16.16 6.34
N PHE A 161 0.48 16.38 6.90
CA PHE A 161 1.10 17.70 6.97
C PHE A 161 1.41 18.27 5.59
N PHE A 162 1.98 17.47 4.68
CA PHE A 162 2.25 17.88 3.31
C PHE A 162 0.97 18.26 2.57
N LEU A 163 -0.08 17.44 2.68
CA LEU A 163 -1.38 17.72 2.08
C LEU A 163 -2.01 19.01 2.64
N PHE A 164 -1.92 19.22 3.95
CA PHE A 164 -2.37 20.45 4.60
C PHE A 164 -1.64 21.68 4.04
N LEU A 165 -0.31 21.63 3.89
CA LEU A 165 0.46 22.73 3.30
C LEU A 165 0.04 23.03 1.86
N VAL A 166 -0.14 21.99 1.04
CA VAL A 166 -0.63 22.15 -0.33
C VAL A 166 -1.98 22.87 -0.31
N ILE A 167 -2.94 22.41 0.50
CA ILE A 167 -4.26 23.03 0.59
C ILE A 167 -4.14 24.51 1.00
N VAL A 168 -3.33 24.84 2.01
CA VAL A 168 -3.16 26.24 2.47
C VAL A 168 -2.57 27.13 1.38
N LEU A 169 -1.55 26.66 0.66
CA LEU A 169 -0.89 27.41 -0.41
C LEU A 169 -1.82 27.66 -1.60
N PHE A 170 -2.58 26.64 -2.02
CA PHE A 170 -3.49 26.76 -3.17
C PHE A 170 -4.82 27.44 -2.83
N LYS A 171 -5.22 27.49 -1.56
CA LYS A 171 -6.42 28.23 -1.11
C LYS A 171 -6.17 29.74 -0.97
N GLY A 172 -4.90 30.15 -0.99
CA GLY A 172 -4.47 31.55 -0.98
C GLY A 172 -4.24 32.16 -2.37
N ILE A 173 -4.51 31.42 -3.46
CA ILE A 173 -4.52 31.87 -4.86
C ILE A 173 -5.98 32.00 -5.30
#